data_AF-A0A536BP20-F1
#
_entry.id   AF-A0A536BP20-F1
#
_cell.length_a   1.000
_cell.length_b   1.000
_cell.length_c   1.000
_cell.angle_alpha   90.00
_cell.angle_beta   90.00
_cell.angle_gamma   90.00
#
_symmetry.space_group_name_H-M   'P 1'
#
loop_
_entity.id
_entity.type
_entity.pdbx_description
1 polymer ?
#
loop_
_entity_poly.entity_id
_entity_poly.type
_entity_poly.pdbx_seq_one_letter_code
_entity_poly.pdbx_strand_id
1 'polypeptide(L)'
;MASAVKGWPSRPTNDLYPLFGRAFVVETLIRHYSQHTGFDFWAWQVARHLINDDPPEAWLLILELLHNAPDDGVLGSVAAGELEEFVLAHAADFIDRIEEEARANSGFKSALGYLYLWRLSPELFDRIEAAAGVRLTRRPGA
;
A
#
# COMPACT_ATOMS: atom_id res chain seq x y z
N MET A 1 -7.56 20.43 -3.47
CA MET A 1 -8.30 20.98 -2.31
C MET A 1 -9.54 20.11 -2.11
N ALA A 2 -9.42 18.97 -1.42
CA ALA A 2 -10.58 18.18 -1.03
C ALA A 2 -11.28 18.91 0.13
N SER A 3 -12.57 19.20 -0.05
CA SER A 3 -13.39 19.91 0.93
C SER A 3 -13.53 19.06 2.19
N ALA A 4 -12.99 19.54 3.31
CA ALA A 4 -13.24 18.94 4.61
C ALA A 4 -14.74 19.05 4.92
N VAL A 5 -15.41 17.91 5.03
CA VAL A 5 -16.82 17.85 5.44
C VAL A 5 -16.92 18.41 6.86
N LYS A 6 -17.57 19.56 6.99
CA LYS A 6 -17.75 20.29 8.25
C LYS A 6 -18.59 19.42 9.22
N GLY A 7 -17.93 18.86 10.23
CA GLY A 7 -18.55 17.95 11.21
C GLY A 7 -17.90 16.57 11.32
N TRP A 8 -16.91 16.25 10.47
CA TRP A 8 -16.11 15.03 10.66
C TRP A 8 -15.28 15.15 11.94
N PRO A 9 -15.31 14.17 12.85
CA PRO A 9 -14.57 14.27 14.10
C PRO A 9 -13.07 14.39 13.79
N SER A 10 -12.43 15.36 14.42
CA SER A 10 -10.97 15.54 14.47
C SER A 10 -10.26 14.43 15.24
N ARG A 11 -10.86 13.23 15.33
CA ARG A 11 -10.21 12.04 15.87
C ARG A 11 -9.15 11.57 14.87
N PRO A 12 -7.97 11.13 15.33
CA PRO A 12 -7.06 10.43 14.44
C PRO A 12 -7.82 9.26 13.82
N THR A 13 -7.75 9.14 12.50
CA THR A 13 -8.44 8.07 11.76
C THR A 13 -7.98 6.68 12.20
N ASN A 14 -6.88 6.58 12.97
CA ASN A 14 -6.43 5.41 13.71
C ASN A 14 -7.53 4.67 14.47
N ASP A 15 -8.50 5.39 15.06
CA ASP A 15 -9.59 4.76 15.84
C ASP A 15 -10.61 4.03 14.95
N LEU A 16 -10.60 4.24 13.64
CA LEU A 16 -11.57 3.65 12.72
C LEU A 16 -11.22 2.20 12.36
N TYR A 17 -9.93 1.84 12.32
CA TYR A 17 -9.51 0.50 11.96
C TYR A 17 -10.01 -0.56 12.96
N PRO A 18 -9.88 -0.39 14.29
CA PRO A 18 -10.42 -1.35 15.25
C PRO A 18 -11.95 -1.43 15.24
N LEU A 19 -12.64 -0.38 14.81
CA LEU A 19 -14.11 -0.33 14.78
C LEU A 19 -14.70 -1.03 13.56
N PHE A 20 -14.09 -0.84 12.39
CA PHE A 20 -14.62 -1.36 11.13
C PHE A 20 -13.95 -2.65 10.67
N GLY A 21 -12.72 -2.91 11.12
CA GLY A 21 -11.94 -4.09 10.74
C GLY A 21 -11.40 -4.03 9.32
N ARG A 22 -10.49 -4.95 9.02
CA ARG A 22 -9.75 -5.01 7.75
C ARG A 22 -10.65 -5.07 6.52
N ALA A 23 -11.59 -6.01 6.49
CA ALA A 23 -12.44 -6.25 5.32
C ALA A 23 -13.22 -5.00 4.87
N PHE A 24 -13.76 -4.24 5.82
CA PHE A 24 -14.51 -3.01 5.50
C PHE A 24 -13.59 -1.90 5.00
N VAL A 25 -12.39 -1.78 5.57
CA VAL A 25 -11.38 -0.81 5.12
C VAL A 25 -10.90 -1.17 3.70
N VAL A 26 -10.69 -2.46 3.41
CA VAL A 26 -10.36 -2.97 2.07
C VAL A 26 -11.43 -2.58 1.05
N GLU A 27 -12.70 -2.93 1.32
CA GLU A 27 -13.81 -2.61 0.42
C GLU A 27 -13.91 -1.10 0.17
N THR A 28 -13.78 -0.31 1.23
CA THR A 28 -13.89 1.15 1.15
C THR A 28 -12.75 1.76 0.35
N LEU A 29 -11.52 1.29 0.54
CA LEU A 29 -10.36 1.80 -0.17
C LEU A 29 -10.37 1.38 -1.65
N ILE A 30 -10.83 0.17 -1.97
CA ILE A 30 -11.08 -0.23 -3.37
C ILE A 30 -12.12 0.69 -4.00
N ARG A 31 -13.24 0.94 -3.31
CA ARG A 31 -14.28 1.87 -3.80
C ARG A 31 -13.74 3.29 -3.99
N HIS A 32 -12.87 3.75 -3.10
CA HIS A 32 -12.18 5.04 -3.23
C HIS A 32 -11.42 5.13 -4.56
N TYR A 33 -10.62 4.11 -4.88
CA TYR A 33 -9.87 4.04 -6.14
C TYR A 33 -10.75 3.83 -7.37
N SER A 34 -11.88 3.13 -7.25
CA SER A 34 -12.78 2.91 -8.40
C SER A 34 -13.65 4.13 -8.73
N GLN A 35 -14.19 4.82 -7.73
CA GLN A 35 -15.28 5.80 -7.94
C GLN A 35 -14.88 7.26 -7.72
N HIS A 36 -13.68 7.55 -7.20
CA HIS A 36 -13.12 8.90 -7.02
C HIS A 36 -14.11 9.95 -6.44
N THR A 37 -15.05 9.54 -5.60
CA THR A 37 -16.10 10.41 -5.05
C THR A 37 -15.59 11.35 -3.95
N GLY A 38 -14.39 11.10 -3.43
CA GLY A 38 -13.77 11.82 -2.32
C GLY A 38 -14.33 11.46 -0.92
N PHE A 39 -15.51 10.84 -0.83
CA PHE A 39 -16.11 10.44 0.45
C PHE A 39 -15.30 9.36 1.18
N ASP A 40 -14.79 8.38 0.43
CA ASP A 40 -14.06 7.23 0.98
C ASP A 40 -12.56 7.51 1.24
N PHE A 41 -12.11 8.75 1.08
CA PHE A 41 -10.70 9.13 1.29
C PHE A 41 -10.19 8.82 2.71
N TRP A 42 -11.08 8.77 3.70
CA TRP A 42 -10.71 8.41 5.07
C TRP A 42 -10.07 7.01 5.15
N ALA A 43 -10.44 6.07 4.28
CA ALA A 43 -9.89 4.71 4.30
C ALA A 43 -8.41 4.70 3.90
N TRP A 44 -8.02 5.57 2.96
CA TRP A 44 -6.61 5.78 2.63
C TRP A 44 -5.83 6.34 3.83
N GLN A 45 -6.41 7.29 4.57
CA GLN A 45 -5.76 7.83 5.78
C GLN A 45 -5.57 6.74 6.84
N VAL A 46 -6.58 5.87 7.03
CA VAL A 46 -6.48 4.72 7.93
C VAL A 46 -5.35 3.79 7.52
N ALA A 47 -5.25 3.44 6.23
CA ALA A 47 -4.17 2.58 5.73
C ALA A 47 -2.79 3.18 6.00
N ARG A 48 -2.60 4.49 5.76
CA ARG A 48 -1.32 5.17 6.07
C ARG A 48 -0.96 5.14 7.54
N HIS A 49 -1.93 5.33 8.43
CA HIS A 49 -1.65 5.26 9.86
C HIS A 49 -1.29 3.84 10.27
N LEU A 50 -2.01 2.85 9.76
CA LEU A 50 -1.72 1.45 10.02
C LEU A 50 -0.30 1.05 9.58
N ILE A 51 0.16 1.52 8.40
CA ILE A 51 1.53 1.28 7.93
C ILE A 51 2.55 1.71 8.99
N ASN A 52 2.37 2.88 9.61
CA ASN A 52 3.33 3.39 10.59
C ASN A 52 3.16 2.77 11.97
N ASP A 53 1.92 2.49 12.38
CA ASP A 53 1.59 2.14 13.77
C ASP A 53 1.58 0.62 14.02
N ASP A 54 1.21 -0.19 13.01
CA ASP A 54 1.17 -1.65 13.06
C ASP A 54 1.57 -2.27 11.71
N PRO A 55 2.88 -2.33 11.39
CA PRO A 55 3.37 -2.87 10.13
C PRO A 55 2.95 -4.32 9.84
N PRO A 56 2.92 -5.25 10.83
CA PRO A 56 2.39 -6.59 10.60
C PRO A 56 0.94 -6.62 10.11
N GLU A 57 0.04 -5.80 10.68
CA GLU A 57 -1.35 -5.75 10.23
C GLU A 57 -1.50 -4.98 8.91
N ALA A 58 -0.71 -3.92 8.71
CA ALA A 58 -0.66 -3.19 7.44
C ALA A 58 -0.25 -4.10 6.28
N TRP A 59 0.71 -5.00 6.50
CA TRP A 59 1.10 -6.01 5.53
C TRP A 59 -0.10 -6.87 5.10
N LEU A 60 -0.88 -7.37 6.07
CA LEU A 60 -2.09 -8.16 5.78
C LEU A 60 -3.16 -7.36 5.04
N LEU A 61 -3.36 -6.09 5.41
CA LEU A 61 -4.26 -5.17 4.70
C LEU A 61 -3.85 -5.03 3.22
N ILE A 62 -2.56 -4.81 2.95
CA ILE A 62 -2.04 -4.62 1.58
C ILE A 62 -2.22 -5.88 0.74
N LEU A 63 -1.94 -7.06 1.30
CA LEU A 63 -2.17 -8.33 0.59
C LEU A 63 -3.65 -8.51 0.25
N GLU A 64 -4.55 -8.16 1.16
CA GLU A 64 -6.00 -8.25 0.91
C GLU A 64 -6.48 -7.22 -0.12
N LEU A 65 -5.93 -6.01 -0.14
CA LEU A 65 -6.19 -5.00 -1.18
C LEU A 65 -5.76 -5.48 -2.56
N LEU A 66 -4.53 -6.01 -2.68
CA LEU A 66 -4.00 -6.51 -3.95
C LEU A 66 -4.77 -7.75 -4.44
N HIS A 67 -5.20 -8.62 -3.52
CA HIS A 67 -6.02 -9.78 -3.86
C HIS A 67 -7.41 -9.40 -4.38
N ASN A 68 -8.03 -8.35 -3.80
CA ASN A 68 -9.38 -7.92 -4.14
C ASN A 68 -9.42 -6.80 -5.19
N ALA A 69 -8.28 -6.37 -5.73
CA ALA A 69 -8.24 -5.35 -6.77
C ALA A 69 -9.05 -5.80 -8.01
N PRO A 70 -10.11 -5.07 -8.42
CA PRO A 70 -11.00 -5.51 -9.49
C PRO A 70 -10.41 -5.36 -10.90
N ASP A 71 -9.39 -4.52 -11.05
CA ASP A 71 -8.73 -4.22 -12.32
C ASP A 71 -7.29 -3.72 -12.08
N ASP A 72 -6.53 -3.62 -13.18
CA ASP A 72 -5.13 -3.15 -13.16
C ASP A 72 -5.00 -1.70 -12.69
N GLY A 73 -6.05 -0.89 -12.80
CA GLY A 73 -6.06 0.50 -12.35
C GLY A 73 -6.10 0.62 -10.82
N VAL A 74 -6.97 -0.16 -10.18
CA VAL A 74 -6.99 -0.26 -8.71
C VAL A 74 -5.73 -0.94 -8.20
N LEU A 75 -5.26 -2.01 -8.85
CA LEU A 75 -3.99 -2.67 -8.48
C LEU A 75 -2.82 -1.69 -8.51
N GLY A 76 -2.69 -0.92 -9.60
CA GLY A 76 -1.65 0.11 -9.73
C GLY A 76 -1.77 1.21 -8.68
N SER A 77 -3.00 1.58 -8.30
CA SER A 77 -3.25 2.58 -7.24
C SER A 77 -2.81 2.08 -5.87
N VAL A 78 -3.13 0.83 -5.54
CA VAL A 78 -2.68 0.17 -4.29
C VAL A 78 -1.15 0.01 -4.28
N ALA A 79 -0.57 -0.32 -5.43
CA ALA A 79 0.88 -0.46 -5.56
C ALA A 79 1.61 0.87 -5.32
N ALA A 80 1.20 1.94 -5.99
CA ALA A 80 1.80 3.27 -5.88
C ALA A 80 1.47 3.99 -4.55
N GLY A 81 0.41 3.57 -3.86
CA GLY A 81 0.03 4.07 -2.55
C GLY A 81 0.59 3.20 -1.43
N GLU A 82 -0.23 2.26 -0.97
CA GLU A 82 0.01 1.53 0.26
C GLU A 82 1.25 0.63 0.19
N LEU A 83 1.46 -0.08 -0.92
CA LEU A 83 2.62 -0.97 -1.06
C LEU A 83 3.94 -0.20 -1.16
N GLU A 84 4.00 0.87 -1.96
CA GLU A 84 5.19 1.72 -2.08
C GLU A 84 5.57 2.33 -0.73
N GLU A 85 4.61 2.90 -0.02
CA GLU A 85 4.85 3.49 1.28
C GLU A 85 5.32 2.46 2.30
N PHE A 86 4.70 1.28 2.31
CA PHE A 86 5.10 0.19 3.19
C PHE A 86 6.53 -0.28 2.90
N VAL A 87 6.87 -0.48 1.62
CA VAL A 87 8.22 -0.90 1.21
C VAL A 87 9.27 0.14 1.57
N LEU A 88 9.00 1.42 1.31
CA LEU A 88 9.90 2.52 1.67
C LEU A 88 10.16 2.61 3.17
N ALA A 89 9.16 2.31 4.01
CA ALA A 89 9.26 2.41 5.46
C ALA A 89 9.80 1.14 6.13
N HIS A 90 9.48 -0.05 5.61
CA HIS A 90 9.63 -1.31 6.33
C HIS A 90 10.36 -2.42 5.55
N ALA A 91 10.89 -2.16 4.35
CA ALA A 91 11.61 -3.18 3.58
C ALA A 91 12.73 -3.85 4.38
N ALA A 92 13.46 -3.11 5.23
CA ALA A 92 14.55 -3.68 6.03
C ALA A 92 14.09 -4.86 6.92
N ASP A 93 12.88 -4.79 7.46
CA ASP A 93 12.32 -5.80 8.37
C ASP A 93 11.45 -6.84 7.65
N PHE A 94 10.95 -6.52 6.45
CA PHE A 94 9.98 -7.34 5.70
C PHE A 94 10.53 -7.95 4.41
N ILE A 95 11.80 -7.71 4.06
CA ILE A 95 12.35 -8.10 2.75
C ILE A 95 12.17 -9.59 2.43
N ASP A 96 12.37 -10.48 3.40
CA ASP A 96 12.21 -11.92 3.19
C ASP A 96 10.75 -12.28 2.88
N ARG A 97 9.79 -11.64 3.56
CA ARG A 97 8.35 -11.81 3.30
C ARG A 97 7.95 -11.27 1.94
N ILE A 98 8.52 -10.13 1.53
CA ILE A 98 8.29 -9.54 0.21
C ILE A 98 8.77 -10.49 -0.89
N GLU A 99 9.95 -11.09 -0.74
CA GLU A 99 10.49 -12.05 -1.71
C GLU A 99 9.70 -13.36 -1.74
N GLU A 100 9.26 -13.85 -0.58
CA GLU A 100 8.40 -15.03 -0.48
C GLU A 100 7.05 -14.81 -1.16
N GLU A 101 6.40 -13.68 -0.88
CA GLU A 101 5.11 -13.35 -1.48
C GLU A 101 5.23 -13.15 -2.99
N ALA A 102 6.26 -12.46 -3.48
CA ALA A 102 6.50 -12.30 -4.92
C ALA A 102 6.73 -13.63 -5.65
N ARG A 103 7.22 -14.66 -4.95
CA ARG A 103 7.36 -16.01 -5.51
C ARG A 103 6.05 -16.77 -5.57
N ALA A 104 5.18 -16.57 -4.58
CA ALA A 104 3.93 -17.31 -4.43
C ALA A 104 2.72 -16.63 -5.12
N ASN A 105 2.76 -15.31 -5.29
CA ASN A 105 1.63 -14.50 -5.71
C ASN A 105 1.99 -13.63 -6.92
N SER A 106 1.50 -14.02 -8.09
CA SER A 106 1.77 -13.29 -9.34
C SER A 106 1.18 -11.88 -9.35
N GLY A 107 0.05 -11.65 -8.67
CA GLY A 107 -0.56 -10.32 -8.55
C GLY A 107 0.33 -9.38 -7.73
N PHE A 108 0.83 -9.87 -6.59
CA PHE A 108 1.80 -9.13 -5.77
C PHE A 108 3.10 -8.86 -6.54
N LYS A 109 3.62 -9.85 -7.26
CA LYS A 109 4.80 -9.68 -8.10
C LYS A 109 4.62 -8.60 -9.15
N SER A 110 3.48 -8.58 -9.85
CA SER A 110 3.15 -7.53 -10.80
C SER A 110 3.06 -6.17 -10.11
N ALA A 111 2.47 -6.10 -8.91
CA ALA A 111 2.36 -4.87 -8.12
C ALA A 111 3.73 -4.25 -7.79
N LEU A 112 4.75 -5.07 -7.48
CA LEU A 112 6.12 -4.58 -7.25
C LEU A 112 6.70 -3.81 -8.45
N GLY A 113 6.25 -4.14 -9.67
CA GLY A 113 6.69 -3.46 -10.90
C GLY A 113 6.25 -2.00 -11.01
N TYR A 114 5.27 -1.56 -10.21
CA TYR A 114 4.74 -0.19 -10.23
C TYR A 114 5.38 0.73 -9.19
N LEU A 115 6.29 0.20 -8.35
CA LEU A 115 6.85 0.96 -7.24
C LEU A 115 7.87 2.00 -7.69
N TYR A 116 7.82 3.16 -7.04
CA TYR A 116 8.78 4.24 -7.18
C TYR A 116 9.63 4.39 -5.91
N LEU A 117 10.74 3.64 -5.85
CA LEU A 117 11.53 3.48 -4.61
C LEU A 117 12.74 4.44 -4.55
N TRP A 118 12.49 5.66 -4.11
CA TRP A 118 13.45 6.78 -4.20
C TRP A 118 14.39 6.94 -3.00
N ARG A 119 14.24 6.14 -1.93
CA ARG A 119 14.99 6.29 -0.66
C ARG A 119 15.50 4.99 -0.04
N LEU A 120 15.39 3.86 -0.74
CA LEU A 120 15.94 2.59 -0.26
C LEU A 120 17.46 2.53 -0.39
N SER A 121 18.10 1.73 0.46
CA SER A 121 19.50 1.38 0.27
C SER A 121 19.67 0.59 -1.04
N PRO A 122 20.86 0.66 -1.69
CA PRO A 122 21.15 -0.12 -2.89
C PRO A 122 20.81 -1.61 -2.76
N GLU A 123 21.13 -2.21 -1.61
CA GLU A 123 20.95 -3.64 -1.36
C GLU A 123 19.46 -4.02 -1.30
N LEU A 124 18.64 -3.22 -0.61
CA LEU A 124 17.19 -3.46 -0.54
C LEU A 124 16.53 -3.20 -1.90
N PHE A 125 16.96 -2.15 -2.61
CA PHE A 125 16.47 -1.86 -3.95
C PHE A 125 16.72 -3.02 -4.90
N ASP A 126 17.95 -3.53 -4.95
CA ASP A 126 18.34 -4.61 -5.84
C ASP A 126 17.56 -5.91 -5.54
N ARG A 127 17.29 -6.20 -4.26
CA ARG A 127 16.44 -7.34 -3.85
C ARG A 127 14.99 -7.18 -4.29
N ILE A 128 14.41 -5.99 -4.13
CA ILE A 128 13.02 -5.73 -4.54
C ILE A 128 12.90 -5.74 -6.07
N GLU A 129 13.88 -5.19 -6.79
CA GLU A 129 13.95 -5.27 -8.26
C GLU A 129 14.02 -6.73 -8.72
N ALA A 130 14.84 -7.56 -8.07
CA ALA A 130 14.91 -8.99 -8.35
C ALA A 130 13.58 -9.71 -8.07
N ALA A 131 12.90 -9.38 -6.96
CA ALA A 131 11.60 -9.93 -6.60
C ALA A 131 10.52 -9.55 -7.61
N ALA A 132 10.50 -8.29 -8.06
CA ALA A 132 9.61 -7.81 -9.12
C ALA A 132 9.87 -8.53 -10.45
N GLY A 133 11.12 -8.88 -10.73
CA GLY A 133 11.52 -9.53 -11.99
C GLY A 133 11.45 -8.59 -13.20
N VAL A 134 11.32 -7.29 -12.95
CA VAL A 134 11.35 -6.21 -13.94
C VAL A 134 12.26 -5.10 -13.42
N ARG A 135 12.84 -4.33 -14.35
CA ARG A 135 13.69 -3.21 -13.97
C ARG A 135 12.85 -2.09 -13.35
N LEU A 136 13.17 -1.71 -12.12
CA LEU A 136 12.49 -0.62 -11.43
C LEU A 136 13.18 0.72 -11.75
N THR A 137 12.41 1.80 -11.61
CA THR A 137 12.97 3.14 -11.85
C THR A 137 13.88 3.52 -10.68
N ARG A 138 15.19 3.46 -10.88
CA ARG A 138 16.19 3.94 -9.92
C ARG A 138 16.40 5.44 -10.10
N ARG A 139 16.33 6.22 -9.02
CA ARG A 139 16.73 7.64 -9.07
C ARG A 139 18.25 7.73 -9.28
N PRO A 140 18.74 8.51 -10.27
CA PRO A 140 20.18 8.76 -10.40
C PRO A 140 20.70 9.52 -9.18
N GLY A 141 21.78 9.03 -8.55
CA GLY A 141 22.53 9.75 -7.51
C GLY A 141 22.32 9.30 -6.06
N ALA A 142 21.83 8.07 -5.83
CA ALA A 142 21.97 7.36 -4.56
C ALA A 142 23.23 6.49 -4.58
#